data_AF-A0A2Z2MSP7-F1
#
_entry.id   AF-A0A2Z2MSP7-F1
#
_cell.length_a   1.000
_cell.length_b   1.000
_cell.length_c   1.000
_cell.angle_alpha   90.00
_cell.angle_beta   90.00
_cell.angle_gamma   90.00
#
_symmetry.space_group_name_H-M   'P 1'
#
loop_
_entity.id
_entity.type
_entity.pdbx_description
1 polymer ?
#
loop_
_entity_poly.entity_id
_entity_poly.type
_entity_poly.pdbx_seq_one_letter_code
_entity_poly.pdbx_strand_id
1 'polypeptide(L)'
;MVFGALGIIRFPDVYTRLHAATKCDTGGAMSIILYLVITMDAPALVRAKFLVLAFLIAMMNPMVSHALARGAYRYGVKPEVVVDMYAWDNP
;
A
#
# COMPACT_ATOMS: atom_id res chain seq x y z
N MET A 1 8.73 2.01 -6.05
CA MET A 1 8.79 0.55 -5.80
C MET A 1 10.10 0.11 -5.13
N VAL A 2 11.30 0.34 -5.70
CA VAL A 2 12.58 -0.12 -5.13
C VAL A 2 12.79 0.31 -3.66
N PHE A 3 12.55 1.58 -3.34
CA PHE A 3 12.63 2.06 -1.95
C PHE A 3 11.60 1.43 -1.01
N GLY A 4 10.44 1.03 -1.52
CA GLY A 4 9.44 0.28 -0.75
C GLY A 4 9.95 -1.11 -0.41
N ALA A 5 10.54 -1.81 -1.38
CA ALA A 5 11.17 -3.12 -1.16
C ALA A 5 12.33 -3.04 -0.16
N LEU A 6 13.16 -2.00 -0.24
CA LEU A 6 14.20 -1.73 0.76
C LEU A 6 13.61 -1.44 2.14
N GLY A 7 12.49 -0.69 2.22
CA GLY A 7 11.77 -0.42 3.46
C GLY A 7 11.25 -1.69 4.12
N ILE A 8 10.78 -2.67 3.35
CA ILE A 8 10.33 -3.97 3.89
C ILE A 8 11.50 -4.72 4.57
N ILE A 9 12.71 -4.64 4.02
CA ILE A 9 13.90 -5.33 4.57
C ILE A 9 14.47 -4.56 5.77
N ARG A 10 14.45 -3.22 5.72
CA ARG A 10 15.14 -2.37 6.69
C ARG A 10 14.30 -2.06 7.93
N PHE A 11 12.97 -1.97 7.82
CA PHE A 11 12.15 -1.55 8.94
C PHE A 11 11.99 -2.66 10.00
N PRO A 12 12.04 -2.31 11.29
CA PRO A 12 12.05 -3.31 12.36
C PRO A 12 10.69 -4.01 12.52
N ASP A 13 9.59 -3.27 12.36
CA ASP A 13 8.23 -3.71 12.73
C ASP A 13 7.32 -3.94 11.50
N VAL A 14 6.33 -4.83 11.64
CA VAL A 14 5.35 -5.17 10.59
C VAL A 14 4.56 -3.95 10.13
N TYR A 15 4.16 -3.07 11.05
CA TYR A 15 3.38 -1.86 10.72
C TYR A 15 4.20 -0.85 9.92
N THR A 16 5.48 -0.67 10.27
CA THR A 16 6.40 0.22 9.56
C THR A 16 6.80 -0.34 8.19
N ARG A 17 6.99 -1.65 8.07
CA ARG A 17 7.17 -2.34 6.76
C ARG A 17 5.94 -2.20 5.87
N LEU A 18 4.75 -2.41 6.42
CA LEU A 18 3.48 -2.30 5.70
C LEU A 18 3.26 -0.87 5.19
N HIS A 19 3.55 0.12 6.02
CA HIS A 19 3.49 1.53 5.65
C HIS A 19 4.39 1.86 4.45
N ALA A 20 5.63 1.40 4.49
CA ALA A 20 6.60 1.58 3.42
C ALA A 20 6.15 0.91 2.12
N ALA A 21 5.69 -0.34 2.21
CA ALA A 21 5.21 -1.12 1.08
C ALA A 21 4.00 -0.44 0.41
N THR A 22 2.94 -0.15 1.16
CA THR A 22 1.68 0.37 0.61
C THR A 22 1.86 1.74 -0.06
N LYS A 23 2.63 2.65 0.56
CA LYS A 23 2.87 3.98 -0.01
C LYS A 23 3.69 3.93 -1.30
N CYS A 24 4.80 3.18 -1.28
CA CYS A 24 5.70 3.09 -2.42
C CYS A 24 5.15 2.26 -3.58
N ASP A 25 4.27 1.30 -3.30
CA ASP A 25 3.59 0.48 -4.29
C ASP A 25 2.51 1.30 -5.02
N THR A 26 1.57 1.90 -4.28
CA THR A 26 0.48 2.71 -4.87
C THR A 26 1.03 3.86 -5.72
N GLY A 27 1.96 4.64 -5.17
CA GLY A 27 2.55 5.77 -5.90
C GLY A 27 3.35 5.35 -7.14
N GLY A 28 4.03 4.19 -7.07
CA GLY A 28 4.78 3.64 -8.19
C GLY A 28 3.87 3.07 -9.29
N ALA A 29 2.85 2.31 -8.92
CA ALA A 29 1.89 1.77 -9.87
C ALA A 29 1.11 2.90 -10.58
N MET A 30 0.67 3.91 -9.83
CA MET A 30 -0.03 5.07 -10.41
C MET A 30 0.84 5.85 -11.39
N SER A 31 2.12 6.09 -11.08
CA SER A 31 3.01 6.82 -11.99
C SER A 31 3.31 6.04 -13.27
N ILE A 32 3.53 4.73 -13.17
CA ILE A 32 3.75 3.86 -14.34
C ILE A 32 2.51 3.81 -15.23
N ILE A 33 1.33 3.63 -14.64
CA ILE A 33 0.07 3.59 -15.41
C ILE A 33 -0.21 4.94 -16.05
N LEU A 34 0.01 6.05 -15.34
CA LEU A 34 -0.19 7.40 -15.90
C LEU A 34 0.73 7.64 -17.09
N TYR A 35 2.01 7.27 -16.97
CA TYR A 35 2.97 7.36 -18.07
C TYR A 35 2.53 6.53 -19.29
N LEU A 36 2.08 5.29 -19.08
CA LEU A 36 1.55 4.42 -20.14
C LEU A 36 0.32 5.05 -20.81
N VAL A 37 -0.61 5.61 -20.04
CA VAL A 37 -1.81 6.28 -20.61
C VAL A 37 -1.44 7.48 -21.47
N ILE A 38 -0.33 8.16 -21.20
CA ILE A 38 0.12 9.33 -21.97
C ILE A 38 0.91 8.93 -23.23
N THR A 39 1.81 7.95 -23.10
CA THR A 39 2.81 7.64 -24.14
C THR A 39 2.43 6.47 -25.05
N MET A 40 1.54 5.59 -24.61
CA MET A 40 1.17 4.39 -25.37
C MET A 40 0.22 4.75 -26.52
N ASP A 41 0.65 4.43 -27.74
CA ASP A 41 -0.20 4.54 -28.93
C ASP A 41 -1.17 3.35 -28.96
N ALA A 42 -2.32 3.52 -28.32
CA ALA A 42 -3.33 2.49 -28.17
C ALA A 42 -4.74 3.06 -28.28
N PRO A 43 -5.73 2.21 -28.65
CA PRO A 43 -7.13 2.62 -28.71
C PRO A 43 -7.60 3.24 -27.39
N ALA A 44 -8.48 4.23 -27.47
CA ALA A 44 -9.03 4.93 -26.30
C ALA A 44 -9.64 3.97 -25.25
N LEU A 45 -10.25 2.88 -25.71
CA LEU A 45 -10.80 1.83 -24.83
C LEU A 45 -9.72 1.16 -23.96
N VAL A 46 -8.53 0.94 -24.50
CA VAL A 46 -7.41 0.33 -23.76
C VAL A 46 -6.89 1.31 -22.71
N ARG A 47 -6.75 2.60 -23.07
CA ARG A 47 -6.34 3.66 -22.14
C ARG A 47 -7.34 3.82 -20.99
N ALA A 48 -8.65 3.73 -21.26
CA ALA A 48 -9.69 3.76 -20.24
C ALA A 48 -9.59 2.59 -19.26
N LYS A 49 -9.29 1.36 -19.75
CA LYS A 49 -9.07 0.20 -18.87
C LYS A 49 -7.90 0.39 -17.91
N PHE A 50 -6.82 1.03 -18.36
CA PHE A 50 -5.68 1.35 -17.49
C PHE A 50 -6.06 2.35 -16.39
N LEU A 51 -6.89 3.36 -16.69
CA LEU A 51 -7.38 4.29 -15.66
C LEU A 51 -8.26 3.58 -14.62
N VAL A 52 -9.15 2.68 -15.07
CA VAL A 52 -9.96 1.85 -14.16
C VAL A 52 -9.05 0.97 -13.31
N LEU A 53 -8.00 0.37 -13.89
CA LEU A 53 -7.02 -0.42 -13.15
C LEU A 53 -6.30 0.40 -12.08
N ALA A 54 -5.85 1.62 -12.41
CA ALA A 54 -5.22 2.52 -11.44
C ALA A 54 -6.16 2.87 -10.29
N PHE A 55 -7.43 3.13 -10.58
CA PHE A 55 -8.45 3.39 -9.56
C PHE A 55 -8.66 2.19 -8.64
N LEU A 56 -8.77 0.99 -9.21
CA LEU A 56 -8.94 -0.24 -8.45
C LEU A 56 -7.74 -0.51 -7.53
N ILE A 57 -6.51 -0.32 -8.02
CA ILE A 57 -5.29 -0.47 -7.20
C ILE A 57 -5.29 0.55 -6.05
N ALA A 58 -5.63 1.80 -6.34
CA ALA A 58 -5.68 2.86 -5.32
C ALA A 58 -6.71 2.59 -4.22
N MET A 59 -7.83 1.93 -4.53
CA MET A 59 -8.84 1.52 -3.55
C MET A 59 -8.45 0.22 -2.82
N MET A 60 -7.86 -0.75 -3.53
CA MET A 60 -7.51 -2.05 -2.95
C MET A 60 -6.36 -1.94 -1.95
N ASN A 61 -5.36 -1.11 -2.23
CA ASN A 61 -4.20 -0.95 -1.36
C ASN A 61 -4.53 -0.52 0.08
N PRO A 62 -5.37 0.49 0.36
CA PRO A 62 -5.77 0.81 1.73
C PRO A 62 -6.64 -0.27 2.37
N MET A 63 -7.51 -0.97 1.60
CA MET A 63 -8.32 -2.07 2.13
C MET A 63 -7.44 -3.23 2.62
N VAL A 64 -6.47 -3.65 1.80
CA VAL A 64 -5.54 -4.73 2.13
C VAL A 64 -4.64 -4.34 3.30
N SER A 65 -4.09 -3.12 3.29
CA SER A 65 -3.24 -2.61 4.36
C SER A 65 -3.99 -2.56 5.71
N HIS A 66 -5.23 -2.07 5.71
CA HIS A 66 -6.05 -2.06 6.91
C HIS A 66 -6.37 -3.46 7.44
N ALA A 67 -6.76 -4.39 6.55
CA ALA A 67 -7.05 -5.77 6.92
C ALA A 67 -5.81 -6.49 7.49
N LEU A 68 -4.63 -6.29 6.88
CA LEU A 68 -3.37 -6.84 7.39
C LEU A 68 -3.00 -6.26 8.76
N ALA A 69 -3.04 -4.94 8.93
CA ALA A 69 -2.70 -4.29 10.19
C ALA A 69 -3.62 -4.77 11.33
N ARG A 70 -4.93 -4.84 11.07
CA ARG A 70 -5.91 -5.34 12.03
C ARG A 70 -5.73 -6.82 12.34
N GLY A 71 -5.41 -7.64 11.33
CA GLY A 71 -5.13 -9.06 11.49
C GLY A 71 -3.88 -9.32 12.32
N ALA A 72 -2.79 -8.60 12.04
CA ALA A 72 -1.54 -8.68 12.79
C ALA A 72 -1.73 -8.31 14.26
N TYR A 73 -2.45 -7.22 14.53
CA TYR A 73 -2.75 -6.79 15.90
C TYR A 73 -3.55 -7.85 16.67
N ARG A 74 -4.60 -8.40 16.05
CA ARG A 74 -5.43 -9.46 16.64
C ARG A 74 -4.69 -10.77 16.86
N TYR A 75 -3.68 -11.07 16.05
CA TYR A 75 -2.80 -12.23 16.24
C TYR A 75 -1.79 -12.03 17.38
N GLY A 76 -1.71 -10.83 17.97
CA GLY A 76 -0.81 -10.51 19.08
C GLY A 76 0.52 -9.89 18.65
N VAL A 77 0.69 -9.54 17.36
CA VAL A 77 1.86 -8.79 16.88
C VAL A 77 1.65 -7.31 17.22
N LYS A 78 2.22 -6.87 18.34
CA LYS A 78 2.12 -5.49 18.80
C LYS A 78 3.10 -4.59 18.05
N PRO A 79 2.70 -3.34 17.73
CA PRO A 79 3.59 -2.37 17.10
C PRO A 79 4.71 -1.95 18.05
N GLU A 80 5.90 -1.66 17.50
CA GLU A 80 6.99 -1.06 18.27
C GLU A 80 6.77 0.46 18.41
N VAL A 81 5.99 0.85 19.42
CA VAL A 81 5.62 2.26 19.68
C VAL A 81 5.84 2.65 21.14
N VAL A 82 6.13 3.93 21.38
CA VAL A 82 6.32 4.48 22.74
C VAL A 82 5.00 4.51 23.52
N VAL A 83 3.88 4.76 22.85
CA VAL A 83 2.53 4.77 23.43
C VAL A 83 1.59 4.08 22.46
N ASP A 84 0.98 2.98 22.88
CA ASP A 84 -0.08 2.28 22.14
C ASP A 84 -1.44 2.63 22.75
N MET A 85 -2.12 3.67 22.26
CA MET A 85 -3.46 4.03 22.75
C MET A 85 -4.53 2.98 22.39
N TYR A 86 -4.32 2.22 21.32
CA TYR A 86 -5.29 1.23 20.85
C TYR A 86 -5.42 0.06 21.85
N ALA A 87 -4.32 -0.30 22.53
CA ALA A 87 -4.35 -1.27 23.63
C ALA A 87 -5.13 -0.77 24.86
N TRP A 88 -5.25 0.55 25.07
CA TRP A 88 -5.92 1.12 26.24
C TRP A 88 -7.43 1.13 26.05
N ASP A 89 -7.88 1.39 24.82
CA ASP A 89 -9.28 1.41 24.44
C ASP A 89 -9.87 -0.01 24.28
N ASN A 90 -9.04 -1.02 24.03
CA ASN A 90 -9.48 -2.39 23.78
C ASN A 90 -8.61 -3.42 24.56
N PRO A 91 -8.80 -3.52 25.90
CA PRO A 91 -8.02 -4.40 26.78
C PRO A 91 -8.17 -5.89 26.49
#